data_AF-A0A4U0XBX2-F1
#
_entry.id   AF-A0A4U0XBX2-F1
#
_cell.length_a   1.000
_cell.length_b   1.000
_cell.length_c   1.000
_cell.angle_alpha   90.00
_cell.angle_beta   90.00
_cell.angle_gamma   90.00
#
_symmetry.space_group_name_H-M   'P 1'
#
loop_
_entity.id
_entity.type
_entity.pdbx_description
1 polymer ?
#
loop_
_entity_poly.entity_id
_entity_poly.type
_entity_poly.pdbx_seq_one_letter_code
_entity_poly.pdbx_strand_id
1 'polypeptide(L)'
;MPPPPFRADQIGSLIRPKYLIEARGELKAGITDGIFTSFDRSQRGQQAKDVERKAIAEALETQQGNGFTPLTSGEFERDAFWDGFFESLSGMQIRLVTWDACRTDLPPNRPMIKFGLKGRDACVATTKIQHTRSAYLDDWLLIRSLLPKERWSDVKMTLPSPTWYSMLLKEGRAYDAGVYDSEEGYLMDVASALHQEIVILYNAGLRMVQIDDPNLTNFCDQPFLDRCVEEEVDMDALLDLYIATHNRALHGLPSDLRIGIHMCRGNYPHGLFAASGGYEKIAAKLFQESNYSLFYLEYDTDRAGDFTPLKHLPAEKAVVLGLVTTRDAAKTEHVSDLKDQVLRAADIIAAGQGKTQREALDENLAVSPQCGFASGAENTGVGMTIERQWEKLQLLQDLARKLWPADVGKGARA
;
A
#
# COMPACT_ATOMS: atom_id res chain seq x y z
N MET A 1 4.07 -1.53 24.59
CA MET A 1 4.16 -1.39 23.12
C MET A 1 3.80 0.04 22.74
N PRO A 2 4.37 0.60 21.67
CA PRO A 2 3.94 1.92 21.24
C PRO A 2 2.58 1.81 20.51
N PRO A 3 1.62 2.69 20.81
CA PRO A 3 0.39 2.84 20.03
C PRO A 3 0.70 3.13 18.54
N PRO A 4 -0.29 3.09 17.63
CA PRO A 4 -0.11 3.59 16.27
C PRO A 4 0.63 4.93 16.28
N PRO A 5 1.62 5.14 15.39
CA PRO A 5 2.49 6.31 15.45
C PRO A 5 1.69 7.61 15.30
N PHE A 6 0.61 7.57 14.52
CA PHE A 6 -0.31 8.68 14.31
C PHE A 6 -1.75 8.20 14.46
N ARG A 7 -2.60 9.02 15.10
CA ARG A 7 -4.03 8.70 15.28
C ARG A 7 -4.86 9.03 14.05
N ALA A 8 -4.52 10.12 13.37
CA ALA A 8 -4.96 10.39 12.01
C ALA A 8 -3.75 10.14 11.11
N ASP A 9 -3.83 9.10 10.30
CA ASP A 9 -2.82 8.65 9.35
C ASP A 9 -3.36 8.83 7.91
N GLN A 10 -2.51 8.64 6.91
CA GLN A 10 -2.84 8.66 5.50
C GLN A 10 -2.04 7.59 4.77
N ILE A 11 -2.58 7.00 3.71
CA ILE A 11 -1.99 5.81 3.11
C ILE A 11 -0.64 6.07 2.42
N GLY A 12 -0.55 7.09 1.56
CA GLY A 12 0.67 7.34 0.79
C GLY A 12 0.41 8.35 -0.33
N SER A 13 -0.24 7.89 -1.39
CA SER A 13 -0.45 8.69 -2.59
C SER A 13 -1.43 9.84 -2.44
N LEU A 14 -1.09 10.95 -3.09
CA LEU A 14 -1.88 12.17 -3.17
C LEU A 14 -2.26 12.45 -4.63
N ILE A 15 -3.26 13.30 -4.85
CA ILE A 15 -3.63 13.78 -6.17
C ILE A 15 -2.49 14.64 -6.71
N ARG A 16 -1.97 14.24 -7.88
CA ARG A 16 -0.89 14.95 -8.57
C ARG A 16 -1.41 16.27 -9.12
N PRO A 17 -0.69 17.39 -8.93
CA PRO A 17 -1.06 18.65 -9.55
C PRO A 17 -0.96 18.55 -11.07
N LYS A 18 -1.84 19.27 -11.79
CA LYS A 18 -1.95 19.19 -13.26
C LYS A 18 -0.61 19.42 -13.96
N TYR A 19 0.19 20.38 -13.48
CA TYR A 19 1.49 20.69 -14.07
C TYR A 19 2.49 19.52 -13.96
N LEU A 20 2.37 18.64 -12.96
CA LEU A 20 3.22 17.46 -12.81
C LEU A 20 2.83 16.40 -13.83
N ILE A 21 1.52 16.19 -14.02
CA ILE A 21 1.00 15.27 -15.04
C ILE A 21 1.44 15.73 -16.43
N GLU A 22 1.28 17.03 -16.73
CA GLU A 22 1.67 17.65 -18.00
C GLU A 22 3.18 17.55 -18.25
N ALA A 23 4.02 17.79 -17.23
CA ALA A 23 5.48 17.70 -17.36
C ALA A 23 5.99 16.27 -17.63
N ARG A 24 5.22 15.26 -17.24
CA ARG A 24 5.52 13.86 -17.54
C ARG A 24 5.10 13.48 -18.97
N GLY A 25 4.06 14.12 -19.53
CA GLY A 25 3.65 13.90 -20.91
C GLY A 25 3.40 12.42 -21.23
N GLU A 26 4.11 11.88 -22.23
CA GLU A 26 4.08 10.47 -22.62
C GLU A 26 5.02 9.56 -21.79
N LEU A 27 5.82 10.13 -20.89
CA LEU A 27 6.74 9.40 -19.99
C LEU A 27 5.98 8.85 -18.77
N LYS A 28 5.00 7.99 -19.02
CA LYS A 28 4.12 7.38 -18.00
C LYS A 28 3.68 5.99 -18.43
N ALA A 29 3.27 5.18 -17.46
CA ALA A 29 2.59 3.92 -17.74
C ALA A 29 1.30 4.16 -18.55
N GLY A 30 1.00 3.27 -19.50
CA GLY A 30 -0.08 3.51 -20.47
C GLY A 30 -0.48 2.27 -21.26
N ILE A 31 -1.25 2.47 -22.33
CA ILE A 31 -1.59 1.40 -23.29
C ILE A 31 -0.90 1.70 -24.62
N THR A 32 -0.08 0.77 -25.09
CA THR A 32 0.59 0.82 -26.40
C THR A 32 0.23 -0.44 -27.18
N ASP A 33 -0.28 -0.32 -28.40
CA ASP A 33 -0.68 -1.46 -29.26
C ASP A 33 -1.62 -2.50 -28.61
N GLY A 34 -2.48 -2.05 -27.69
CA GLY A 34 -3.42 -2.90 -26.96
C GLY A 34 -2.79 -3.67 -25.80
N ILE A 35 -1.64 -3.20 -25.30
CA ILE A 35 -0.89 -3.77 -24.18
C ILE A 35 -0.71 -2.70 -23.13
N PHE A 36 -0.90 -3.04 -21.86
CA PHE A 36 -0.54 -2.14 -20.77
C PHE A 36 0.96 -2.18 -20.52
N THR A 37 1.61 -1.03 -20.70
CA THR A 37 3.05 -0.84 -20.57
C THR A 37 3.38 -0.09 -19.29
N SER A 38 4.39 -0.59 -18.58
CA SER A 38 5.02 0.09 -17.45
C SER A 38 6.04 1.12 -17.96
N PHE A 39 6.40 2.10 -17.14
CA PHE A 39 7.38 3.11 -17.52
C PHE A 39 8.65 3.02 -16.66
N ASP A 40 9.80 2.89 -17.33
CA ASP A 40 11.09 2.97 -16.67
C ASP A 40 11.41 4.43 -16.30
N ARG A 41 11.19 4.76 -15.02
CA ARG A 41 11.45 6.09 -14.47
C ARG A 41 12.89 6.59 -14.65
N SER A 42 13.86 5.72 -14.91
CA SER A 42 15.24 6.14 -15.19
C SER A 42 15.35 6.98 -16.47
N GLN A 43 14.35 6.88 -17.37
CA GLN A 43 14.26 7.64 -18.61
C GLN A 43 13.76 9.08 -18.41
N ARG A 44 13.39 9.49 -17.18
CA ARG A 44 12.96 10.86 -16.88
C ARG A 44 14.11 11.85 -17.03
N GLY A 45 13.92 12.84 -17.91
CA GLY A 45 14.85 13.95 -18.08
C GLY A 45 14.87 14.90 -16.88
N GLN A 46 15.89 15.76 -16.81
CA GLN A 46 16.09 16.70 -15.69
C GLN A 46 14.89 17.61 -15.45
N GLN A 47 14.24 18.09 -16.53
CA GLN A 47 13.07 18.95 -16.42
C GLN A 47 11.90 18.28 -15.66
N ALA A 48 11.63 16.99 -15.94
CA ALA A 48 10.60 16.25 -15.23
C ALA A 48 10.97 16.09 -13.74
N LYS A 49 12.24 15.78 -13.44
CA LYS A 49 12.76 15.67 -12.06
C LYS A 49 12.64 16.99 -11.27
N ASP A 50 12.90 18.12 -11.92
CA ASP A 50 12.77 19.45 -11.29
C ASP A 50 11.30 19.76 -10.95
N VAL A 51 10.37 19.37 -11.83
CA VAL A 51 8.92 19.52 -11.60
C VAL A 51 8.42 18.57 -10.50
N GLU A 52 8.93 17.33 -10.45
CA GLU A 52 8.65 16.38 -9.35
C GLU A 52 9.12 16.93 -8.01
N ARG A 53 10.37 17.41 -7.94
CA ARG A 53 10.92 18.04 -6.73
C ARG A 53 10.05 19.19 -6.26
N LYS A 54 9.58 20.05 -7.18
CA LYS A 54 8.67 21.14 -6.86
C LYS A 54 7.35 20.62 -6.28
N ALA A 55 6.72 19.64 -6.92
CA ALA A 55 5.45 19.09 -6.47
C ALA A 55 5.55 18.40 -5.10
N ILE A 56 6.64 17.67 -4.85
CA ILE A 56 6.90 17.04 -3.55
C ILE A 56 7.10 18.12 -2.48
N ALA A 57 7.84 19.19 -2.77
CA ALA A 57 8.04 20.28 -1.83
C ALA A 57 6.71 20.97 -1.45
N GLU A 58 5.86 21.29 -2.44
CA GLU A 58 4.54 21.90 -2.21
C GLU A 58 3.60 20.99 -1.40
N ALA A 59 3.62 19.68 -1.67
CA ALA A 59 2.84 18.70 -0.92
C ALA A 59 3.32 18.60 0.54
N LEU A 60 4.63 18.54 0.77
CA LEU A 60 5.21 18.50 2.11
C LEU A 60 4.96 19.80 2.89
N GLU A 61 5.04 20.95 2.23
CA GLU A 61 4.71 22.25 2.83
C GLU A 61 3.24 22.32 3.25
N THR A 62 2.33 21.90 2.37
CA THR A 62 0.89 21.86 2.68
C THR A 62 0.59 20.92 3.85
N GLN A 63 1.18 19.72 3.85
CA GLN A 63 1.01 18.78 4.95
C GLN A 63 1.53 19.34 6.28
N GLN A 64 2.72 19.95 6.29
CA GLN A 64 3.27 20.57 7.49
C GLN A 64 2.44 21.75 7.99
N GLY A 65 2.01 22.63 7.09
CA GLY A 65 1.21 23.82 7.42
C GLY A 65 -0.15 23.48 8.04
N ASN A 66 -0.71 22.33 7.69
CA ASN A 66 -1.99 21.84 8.23
C ASN A 66 -1.80 20.75 9.31
N GLY A 67 -0.55 20.42 9.67
CA GLY A 67 -0.24 19.39 10.67
C GLY A 67 -0.63 17.96 10.27
N PHE A 68 -0.77 17.65 8.98
CA PHE A 68 -1.06 16.31 8.50
C PHE A 68 0.12 15.37 8.76
N THR A 69 -0.19 14.17 9.24
CA THR A 69 0.80 13.13 9.58
C THR A 69 0.28 11.76 9.14
N PRO A 70 1.17 10.79 8.83
CA PRO A 70 2.58 10.98 8.51
C PRO A 70 2.74 11.92 7.32
N LEU A 71 3.93 12.47 7.12
CA LEU A 71 4.27 13.17 5.88
C LEU A 71 4.54 12.15 4.77
N THR A 72 4.04 12.41 3.56
CA THR A 72 4.34 11.59 2.38
C THR A 72 4.76 12.49 1.21
N SER A 73 5.49 11.92 0.24
CA SER A 73 5.77 12.59 -1.04
C SER A 73 4.55 12.68 -1.96
N GLY A 74 3.42 12.07 -1.56
CA GLY A 74 2.29 11.81 -2.45
C GLY A 74 2.58 10.77 -3.54
N GLU A 75 3.71 10.08 -3.48
CA GLU A 75 4.21 9.18 -4.53
C GLU A 75 4.41 9.90 -5.87
N PHE A 76 4.72 11.20 -5.82
CA PHE A 76 4.91 12.08 -6.97
C PHE A 76 6.20 11.81 -7.75
N GLU A 77 7.01 10.85 -7.31
CA GLU A 77 8.21 10.31 -7.95
C GLU A 77 7.92 9.04 -8.76
N ARG A 78 6.75 8.41 -8.58
CA ARG A 78 6.30 7.17 -9.23
C ARG A 78 5.12 7.39 -10.17
N ASP A 79 4.86 6.48 -11.11
CA ASP A 79 3.65 6.48 -11.95
C ASP A 79 2.56 5.55 -11.41
N ALA A 80 2.96 4.39 -10.87
CA ALA A 80 2.14 3.46 -10.09
C ALA A 80 2.84 3.12 -8.77
N PHE A 81 2.08 2.69 -7.76
CA PHE A 81 2.61 2.50 -6.39
C PHE A 81 3.73 1.44 -6.32
N TRP A 82 3.75 0.46 -7.23
CA TRP A 82 4.74 -0.61 -7.26
C TRP A 82 5.97 -0.33 -8.12
N ASP A 83 6.01 0.80 -8.82
CA ASP A 83 7.09 1.10 -9.77
C ASP A 83 8.45 1.21 -9.07
N GLY A 84 9.49 0.72 -9.76
CA GLY A 84 10.89 0.96 -9.46
C GLY A 84 11.56 -0.17 -8.71
N PHE A 85 10.85 -0.90 -7.84
CA PHE A 85 11.46 -1.96 -7.04
C PHE A 85 11.93 -3.11 -7.91
N PHE A 86 11.01 -3.78 -8.62
CA PHE A 86 11.33 -4.98 -9.39
C PHE A 86 12.28 -4.69 -10.56
N GLU A 87 12.09 -3.53 -11.21
CA GLU A 87 12.92 -3.03 -12.31
C GLU A 87 14.35 -2.66 -11.87
N SER A 88 14.55 -2.44 -10.56
CA SER A 88 15.87 -2.17 -10.02
C SER A 88 16.70 -3.43 -9.77
N LEU A 89 16.05 -4.60 -9.67
CA LEU A 89 16.70 -5.85 -9.29
C LEU A 89 17.46 -6.47 -10.46
N SER A 90 18.70 -6.89 -10.21
CA SER A 90 19.45 -7.69 -11.17
C SER A 90 18.76 -9.05 -11.34
N GLY A 91 18.69 -9.52 -12.59
CA GLY A 91 18.00 -10.74 -12.96
C GLY A 91 16.53 -10.57 -13.32
N MET A 92 15.91 -9.44 -13.01
CA MET A 92 14.53 -9.12 -13.40
C MET A 92 14.48 -8.34 -14.71
N GLN A 93 13.54 -8.67 -15.60
CA GLN A 93 13.32 -7.96 -16.85
C GLN A 93 11.83 -7.70 -17.09
N ILE A 94 11.48 -6.49 -17.49
CA ILE A 94 10.14 -6.17 -17.98
C ILE A 94 9.91 -6.92 -19.28
N ARG A 95 8.88 -7.74 -19.32
CA ARG A 95 8.45 -8.49 -20.50
C ARG A 95 6.97 -8.33 -20.72
N LEU A 96 6.60 -8.34 -22.00
CA LEU A 96 5.24 -8.57 -22.39
C LEU A 96 4.82 -9.98 -21.97
N VAL A 97 3.75 -10.10 -21.18
CA VAL A 97 3.08 -11.36 -20.94
C VAL A 97 1.65 -11.32 -21.49
N THR A 98 1.27 -12.39 -22.17
CA THR A 98 -0.09 -12.62 -22.66
C THR A 98 -0.96 -13.20 -21.54
N TRP A 99 -2.29 -13.13 -21.72
CA TRP A 99 -3.23 -13.53 -20.67
C TRP A 99 -3.15 -15.00 -20.27
N ASP A 100 -2.61 -15.89 -21.11
CA ASP A 100 -2.41 -17.31 -20.77
C ASP A 100 -1.41 -17.51 -19.62
N ALA A 101 -0.44 -16.60 -19.46
CA ALA A 101 0.52 -16.59 -18.37
C ALA A 101 0.00 -15.90 -17.10
N CYS A 102 -1.14 -15.20 -17.20
CA CYS A 102 -1.73 -14.43 -16.11
C CYS A 102 -2.85 -15.23 -15.42
N ARG A 103 -3.15 -14.90 -14.16
CA ARG A 103 -4.42 -15.30 -13.53
C ARG A 103 -5.53 -14.37 -14.03
N THR A 104 -6.32 -14.79 -15.01
CA THR A 104 -7.28 -13.93 -15.73
C THR A 104 -8.41 -13.42 -14.84
N ASP A 105 -8.76 -14.18 -13.81
CA ASP A 105 -9.82 -13.85 -12.86
C ASP A 105 -9.34 -13.02 -11.68
N LEU A 106 -8.09 -12.54 -11.72
CA LEU A 106 -7.68 -11.55 -10.76
C LEU A 106 -8.32 -10.19 -11.06
N PRO A 107 -8.83 -9.49 -10.05
CA PRO A 107 -9.40 -8.17 -10.27
C PRO A 107 -8.47 -7.14 -10.93
N PRO A 108 -7.13 -7.15 -10.75
CA PRO A 108 -6.24 -6.36 -11.58
C PRO A 108 -6.27 -6.70 -13.09
N ASN A 109 -6.52 -7.96 -13.46
CA ASN A 109 -6.52 -8.44 -14.85
C ASN A 109 -7.91 -8.38 -15.50
N ARG A 110 -8.99 -8.62 -14.74
CA ARG A 110 -10.38 -8.67 -15.23
C ARG A 110 -10.80 -7.43 -16.04
N PRO A 111 -10.63 -6.17 -15.56
CA PRO A 111 -10.97 -4.98 -16.34
C PRO A 111 -10.16 -4.87 -17.62
N MET A 112 -8.86 -5.16 -17.57
CA MET A 112 -7.95 -5.08 -18.72
C MET A 112 -8.38 -6.02 -19.83
N ILE A 113 -8.74 -7.25 -19.49
CA ILE A 113 -9.29 -8.25 -20.41
C ILE A 113 -10.62 -7.76 -21.00
N LYS A 114 -11.51 -7.22 -20.15
CA LYS A 114 -12.81 -6.67 -20.59
C LYS A 114 -12.66 -5.49 -21.57
N PHE A 115 -11.60 -4.69 -21.43
CA PHE A 115 -11.26 -3.61 -22.35
C PHE A 115 -10.57 -4.09 -23.64
N GLY A 116 -10.41 -5.41 -23.83
CA GLY A 116 -9.85 -5.99 -25.05
C GLY A 116 -8.32 -5.86 -25.16
N LEU A 117 -7.63 -5.60 -24.05
CA LEU A 117 -6.16 -5.65 -24.04
C LEU A 117 -5.69 -7.08 -24.32
N LYS A 118 -4.49 -7.23 -24.88
CA LYS A 118 -3.91 -8.52 -25.29
C LYS A 118 -3.01 -9.16 -24.23
N GLY A 119 -2.62 -8.37 -23.24
CA GLY A 119 -1.69 -8.74 -22.20
C GLY A 119 -1.26 -7.52 -21.41
N ARG A 120 -0.18 -7.68 -20.66
CA ARG A 120 0.40 -6.65 -19.80
C ARG A 120 1.90 -6.82 -19.69
N ASP A 121 2.59 -5.76 -19.30
CA ASP A 121 3.94 -5.88 -18.79
C ASP A 121 3.94 -6.61 -17.44
N ALA A 122 4.95 -7.47 -17.28
CA ALA A 122 5.35 -8.03 -16.00
C ALA A 122 6.87 -8.06 -15.90
N CYS A 123 7.38 -7.87 -14.68
CA CYS A 123 8.80 -8.07 -14.40
C CYS A 123 9.02 -9.55 -14.11
N VAL A 124 9.78 -10.23 -14.97
CA VAL A 124 10.02 -11.68 -14.92
C VAL A 124 11.48 -11.95 -14.61
N ALA A 125 11.76 -12.89 -13.71
CA ALA A 125 13.14 -13.27 -13.39
C ALA A 125 13.73 -14.14 -14.51
N THR A 126 14.81 -13.65 -15.11
CA THR A 126 15.55 -14.28 -16.22
C THR A 126 16.84 -14.95 -15.74
N THR A 127 17.33 -14.52 -14.57
CA THR A 127 18.37 -15.17 -13.78
C THR A 127 18.01 -15.06 -12.30
N LYS A 128 18.82 -15.65 -11.41
CA LYS A 128 18.67 -15.45 -9.97
C LYS A 128 18.68 -13.96 -9.62
N ILE A 129 17.73 -13.57 -8.77
CA ILE A 129 17.50 -12.18 -8.38
C ILE A 129 18.57 -11.74 -7.41
N GLN A 130 19.08 -10.53 -7.60
CA GLN A 130 19.98 -9.87 -6.66
C GLN A 130 19.62 -8.39 -6.52
N HIS A 131 19.64 -7.89 -5.29
CA HIS A 131 19.58 -6.46 -5.03
C HIS A 131 20.95 -5.84 -5.31
N THR A 132 21.04 -5.02 -6.36
CA THR A 132 22.29 -4.41 -6.82
C THR A 132 22.30 -2.89 -6.73
N ARG A 133 21.12 -2.27 -6.62
CA ARG A 133 20.93 -0.83 -6.47
C ARG A 133 19.63 -0.60 -5.73
N SER A 134 19.57 0.46 -4.94
CA SER A 134 18.31 0.82 -4.27
C SER A 134 17.33 1.45 -5.26
N ALA A 135 16.07 1.07 -5.13
CA ALA A 135 14.97 1.60 -5.94
C ALA A 135 14.49 2.97 -5.45
N TYR A 136 14.57 3.20 -4.15
CA TYR A 136 13.88 4.31 -3.47
C TYR A 136 14.81 5.20 -2.64
N LEU A 137 16.11 4.90 -2.56
CA LEU A 137 17.06 5.74 -1.80
C LEU A 137 17.11 7.17 -2.35
N ASP A 138 17.17 7.36 -3.66
CA ASP A 138 17.21 8.71 -4.24
C ASP A 138 15.94 9.51 -3.92
N ASP A 139 14.77 8.86 -3.89
CA ASP A 139 13.50 9.48 -3.50
C ASP A 139 13.52 9.89 -2.04
N TRP A 140 14.01 9.00 -1.17
CA TRP A 140 14.19 9.31 0.24
C TRP A 140 15.13 10.49 0.44
N LEU A 141 16.29 10.49 -0.23
CA LEU A 141 17.27 11.56 -0.16
C LEU A 141 16.69 12.90 -0.63
N LEU A 142 15.85 12.88 -1.67
CA LEU A 142 15.12 14.05 -2.15
C LEU A 142 14.16 14.58 -1.08
N ILE A 143 13.25 13.74 -0.56
CA ILE A 143 12.29 14.11 0.49
C ILE A 143 13.02 14.70 1.70
N ARG A 144 14.09 14.04 2.10
CA ARG A 144 14.96 14.43 3.20
C ARG A 144 15.63 15.79 3.00
N SER A 145 15.99 16.13 1.76
CA SER A 145 16.55 17.44 1.42
C SER A 145 15.54 18.59 1.53
N LEU A 146 14.24 18.28 1.54
CA LEU A 146 13.13 19.23 1.62
C LEU A 146 12.61 19.41 3.05
N LEU A 147 13.16 18.66 4.02
CA LEU A 147 12.70 18.66 5.40
C LEU A 147 13.87 18.82 6.38
N PRO A 148 13.69 19.54 7.50
CA PRO A 148 14.67 19.54 8.58
C PRO A 148 14.74 18.15 9.22
N LYS A 149 15.89 17.81 9.81
CA LYS A 149 16.22 16.46 10.30
C LYS A 149 15.22 15.92 11.31
N GLU A 150 14.69 16.79 12.14
CA GLU A 150 13.74 16.50 13.20
C GLU A 150 12.40 16.00 12.64
N ARG A 151 12.09 16.29 11.37
CA ARG A 151 10.85 15.85 10.72
C ARG A 151 11.00 14.52 9.97
N TRP A 152 12.20 13.95 9.90
CA TRP A 152 12.43 12.71 9.13
C TRP A 152 11.65 11.51 9.70
N SER A 153 11.47 11.44 11.02
CA SER A 153 10.68 10.38 11.66
C SER A 153 9.18 10.46 11.37
N ASP A 154 8.69 11.60 10.90
CA ASP A 154 7.29 11.77 10.50
C ASP A 154 7.03 11.28 9.08
N VAL A 155 8.07 11.02 8.29
CA VAL A 155 7.92 10.62 6.89
C VAL A 155 7.64 9.13 6.78
N LYS A 156 6.59 8.79 6.04
CA LYS A 156 6.27 7.42 5.64
C LYS A 156 6.51 7.23 4.15
N MET A 157 7.24 6.18 3.79
CA MET A 157 7.36 5.71 2.41
C MET A 157 6.62 4.39 2.21
N THR A 158 5.99 4.24 1.05
CA THR A 158 5.30 3.01 0.64
C THR A 158 6.21 2.20 -0.29
N LEU A 159 6.30 0.89 -0.06
CA LEU A 159 7.05 -0.08 -0.88
C LEU A 159 6.08 -1.14 -1.39
N PRO A 160 6.33 -1.76 -2.56
CA PRO A 160 5.44 -2.79 -3.09
C PRO A 160 5.48 -4.09 -2.30
N SER A 161 4.40 -4.86 -2.43
CA SER A 161 4.36 -6.26 -2.02
C SER A 161 5.47 -7.08 -2.70
N PRO A 162 6.20 -7.94 -1.96
CA PRO A 162 7.11 -8.92 -2.56
C PRO A 162 6.38 -10.03 -3.33
N THR A 163 5.06 -10.17 -3.18
CA THR A 163 4.25 -11.19 -3.85
C THR A 163 3.59 -10.68 -5.14
N TRP A 164 3.83 -9.42 -5.52
CA TRP A 164 3.14 -8.72 -6.62
C TRP A 164 3.00 -9.56 -7.89
N TYR A 165 4.12 -9.96 -8.50
CA TYR A 165 4.10 -10.72 -9.75
C TYR A 165 3.74 -12.20 -9.58
N SER A 166 4.01 -12.80 -8.42
CA SER A 166 3.59 -14.18 -8.13
C SER A 166 2.06 -14.31 -8.12
N MET A 167 1.36 -13.31 -7.58
CA MET A 167 -0.11 -13.31 -7.59
C MET A 167 -0.61 -13.05 -8.99
N LEU A 168 -0.11 -12.00 -9.66
CA LEU A 168 -0.60 -11.58 -10.97
C LEU A 168 -0.47 -12.65 -12.06
N LEU A 169 0.58 -13.48 -11.97
CA LEU A 169 0.91 -14.51 -12.92
C LEU A 169 0.53 -15.90 -12.39
N LYS A 170 0.42 -16.88 -13.29
CA LYS A 170 0.29 -18.28 -12.87
C LYS A 170 1.61 -18.75 -12.25
N GLU A 171 1.53 -19.78 -11.41
CA GLU A 171 2.70 -20.40 -10.78
C GLU A 171 3.78 -20.72 -11.82
N GLY A 172 5.04 -20.40 -11.51
CA GLY A 172 6.16 -20.63 -12.42
C GLY A 172 6.21 -19.73 -13.65
N ARG A 173 5.38 -18.68 -13.74
CA ARG A 173 5.41 -17.69 -14.84
C ARG A 173 6.06 -16.37 -14.46
N ALA A 174 6.36 -16.15 -13.17
CA ALA A 174 7.11 -14.99 -12.69
C ALA A 174 8.64 -15.12 -12.92
N TYR A 175 9.11 -16.26 -13.43
CA TYR A 175 10.50 -16.52 -13.76
C TYR A 175 10.62 -17.47 -14.96
N ASP A 176 11.75 -17.41 -15.67
CA ASP A 176 12.05 -18.30 -16.79
C ASP A 176 12.30 -19.73 -16.28
N ALA A 177 11.94 -20.72 -17.13
CA ALA A 177 12.17 -22.13 -16.82
C ALA A 177 13.64 -22.41 -16.51
N GLY A 178 13.90 -23.08 -15.38
CA GLY A 178 15.25 -23.42 -14.92
C GLY A 178 15.95 -22.31 -14.11
N VAL A 179 15.34 -21.14 -13.95
CA VAL A 179 15.90 -20.08 -13.05
C VAL A 179 15.61 -20.41 -11.58
N TYR A 180 14.40 -20.90 -11.29
CA TYR A 180 13.99 -21.37 -9.98
C TYR A 180 13.35 -22.76 -10.08
N ASP A 181 13.59 -23.59 -9.08
CA ASP A 181 13.00 -24.92 -8.96
C ASP A 181 11.59 -24.88 -8.36
N SER A 182 11.23 -23.76 -7.71
CA SER A 182 9.94 -23.56 -7.06
C SER A 182 9.59 -22.08 -6.93
N GLU A 183 8.28 -21.80 -6.77
CA GLU A 183 7.75 -20.47 -6.45
C GLU A 183 8.33 -19.94 -5.13
N GLU A 184 8.54 -20.82 -4.14
CA GLU A 184 9.18 -20.47 -2.87
C GLU A 184 10.59 -19.93 -3.05
N GLY A 185 11.42 -20.61 -3.86
CA GLY A 185 12.79 -20.14 -4.12
C GLY A 185 12.81 -18.74 -4.74
N TYR A 186 11.89 -18.47 -5.68
CA TYR A 186 11.73 -17.15 -6.29
C TYR A 186 11.32 -16.10 -5.25
N LEU A 187 10.28 -16.38 -4.46
CA LEU A 187 9.76 -15.44 -3.47
C LEU A 187 10.76 -15.16 -2.34
N MET A 188 11.57 -16.13 -1.93
CA MET A 188 12.61 -15.91 -0.91
C MET A 188 13.73 -14.98 -1.39
N ASP A 189 14.09 -15.02 -2.68
CA ASP A 189 15.04 -14.06 -3.25
C ASP A 189 14.42 -12.66 -3.37
N VAL A 190 13.15 -12.54 -3.80
CA VAL A 190 12.43 -11.26 -3.82
C VAL A 190 12.33 -10.66 -2.41
N ALA A 191 11.96 -11.47 -1.41
CA ALA A 191 11.89 -11.05 -0.01
C ALA A 191 13.27 -10.60 0.53
N SER A 192 14.33 -11.31 0.15
CA SER A 192 15.69 -10.94 0.53
C SER A 192 16.13 -9.62 -0.10
N ALA A 193 15.72 -9.35 -1.34
CA ALA A 193 15.95 -8.06 -1.99
C ALA A 193 15.14 -6.93 -1.32
N LEU A 194 13.88 -7.18 -0.97
CA LEU A 194 13.04 -6.20 -0.29
C LEU A 194 13.59 -5.87 1.10
N HIS A 195 14.08 -6.88 1.83
CA HIS A 195 14.77 -6.69 3.10
C HIS A 195 15.96 -5.73 2.97
N GLN A 196 16.81 -5.94 1.95
CA GLN A 196 17.97 -5.08 1.70
C GLN A 196 17.55 -3.64 1.39
N GLU A 197 16.50 -3.44 0.60
CA GLU A 197 15.93 -2.12 0.32
C GLU A 197 15.49 -1.40 1.61
N ILE A 198 14.75 -2.10 2.47
CA ILE A 198 14.29 -1.56 3.77
C ILE A 198 15.49 -1.18 4.65
N VAL A 199 16.51 -2.04 4.72
CA VAL A 199 17.74 -1.78 5.50
C VAL A 199 18.49 -0.56 4.97
N ILE A 200 18.60 -0.39 3.65
CA ILE A 200 19.25 0.77 3.02
C ILE A 200 18.51 2.06 3.41
N LEU A 201 17.18 2.08 3.28
CA LEU A 201 16.36 3.24 3.63
C LEU A 201 16.45 3.56 5.13
N TYR A 202 16.41 2.53 5.98
CA TYR A 202 16.56 2.68 7.43
C TYR A 202 17.93 3.28 7.81
N ASN A 203 19.01 2.79 7.21
CA ASN A 203 20.38 3.29 7.43
C ASN A 203 20.52 4.73 6.93
N ALA A 204 19.75 5.12 5.93
CA ALA A 204 19.63 6.50 5.47
C ALA A 204 18.71 7.38 6.35
N GLY A 205 18.17 6.85 7.44
CA GLY A 205 17.40 7.61 8.44
C GLY A 205 15.88 7.50 8.33
N LEU A 206 15.34 6.71 7.38
CA LEU A 206 13.91 6.46 7.32
C LEU A 206 13.47 5.66 8.55
N ARG A 207 12.31 5.98 9.12
CA ARG A 207 11.77 5.30 10.33
C ARG A 207 10.36 4.77 10.17
N MET A 208 9.71 5.00 9.03
CA MET A 208 8.37 4.49 8.77
C MET A 208 8.25 3.97 7.34
N VAL A 209 7.90 2.70 7.22
CA VAL A 209 7.69 2.00 5.96
C VAL A 209 6.30 1.36 5.97
N GLN A 210 5.60 1.45 4.85
CA GLN A 210 4.37 0.69 4.61
C GLN A 210 4.61 -0.21 3.41
N ILE A 211 4.27 -1.49 3.53
CA ILE A 211 4.23 -2.41 2.39
C ILE A 211 2.80 -2.41 1.85
N ASP A 212 2.63 -2.03 0.59
CA ASP A 212 1.34 -2.05 -0.08
C ASP A 212 1.13 -3.42 -0.73
N ASP A 213 0.23 -4.21 -0.13
CA ASP A 213 -0.14 -5.53 -0.61
C ASP A 213 -1.66 -5.66 -0.81
N PRO A 214 -2.18 -5.21 -1.96
CA PRO A 214 -3.57 -5.48 -2.32
C PRO A 214 -3.82 -6.96 -2.68
N ASN A 215 -2.78 -7.77 -2.95
CA ASN A 215 -2.94 -9.17 -3.35
C ASN A 215 -3.57 -10.02 -2.24
N LEU A 216 -3.24 -9.72 -1.00
CA LEU A 216 -3.81 -10.41 0.17
C LEU A 216 -5.34 -10.28 0.25
N THR A 217 -5.92 -9.21 -0.33
CA THR A 217 -7.39 -9.07 -0.38
C THR A 217 -8.06 -10.04 -1.37
N ASN A 218 -7.31 -10.61 -2.32
CA ASN A 218 -7.86 -11.60 -3.25
C ASN A 218 -8.23 -12.91 -2.54
N PHE A 219 -7.57 -13.24 -1.42
CA PHE A 219 -7.95 -14.38 -0.58
C PHE A 219 -9.33 -14.20 0.10
N CYS A 220 -9.95 -13.04 -0.04
CA CYS A 220 -11.33 -12.75 0.38
C CYS A 220 -12.32 -12.72 -0.79
N ASP A 221 -11.85 -12.62 -2.04
CA ASP A 221 -12.69 -12.44 -3.24
C ASP A 221 -13.26 -13.78 -3.72
N GLN A 222 -14.56 -14.01 -3.49
CA GLN A 222 -15.20 -15.29 -3.82
C GLN A 222 -15.03 -15.69 -5.30
N PRO A 223 -15.22 -14.80 -6.28
CA PRO A 223 -15.01 -15.16 -7.69
C PRO A 223 -13.57 -15.60 -8.01
N PHE A 224 -12.56 -15.05 -7.33
CA PHE A 224 -11.18 -15.52 -7.48
C PHE A 224 -10.95 -16.88 -6.82
N LEU A 225 -11.51 -17.09 -5.62
CA LEU A 225 -11.41 -18.36 -4.92
C LEU A 225 -12.07 -19.51 -5.69
N ASP A 226 -13.25 -19.28 -6.28
CA ASP A 226 -13.94 -20.27 -7.10
C ASP A 226 -13.06 -20.71 -8.29
N ARG A 227 -12.38 -19.76 -8.93
CA ARG A 227 -11.44 -20.06 -10.01
C ARG A 227 -10.23 -20.85 -9.53
N CYS A 228 -9.69 -20.52 -8.36
CA CYS A 228 -8.56 -21.25 -7.78
C CYS A 228 -8.93 -22.71 -7.48
N VAL A 229 -10.17 -22.98 -7.07
CA VAL A 229 -10.69 -24.35 -6.93
C VAL A 229 -10.72 -25.08 -8.28
N GLU A 230 -11.19 -24.43 -9.34
CA GLU A 230 -11.19 -25.01 -10.70
C GLU A 230 -9.79 -25.31 -11.24
N GLU A 231 -8.81 -24.49 -10.88
CA GLU A 231 -7.40 -24.64 -11.27
C GLU A 231 -6.58 -25.49 -10.28
N GLU A 232 -7.24 -26.11 -9.29
CA GLU A 232 -6.62 -26.96 -8.25
C GLU A 232 -5.48 -26.26 -7.48
N VAL A 233 -5.60 -24.94 -7.29
CA VAL A 233 -4.66 -24.13 -6.53
C VAL A 233 -4.96 -24.25 -5.04
N ASP A 234 -3.97 -24.70 -4.26
CA ASP A 234 -4.06 -24.71 -2.79
C ASP A 234 -3.89 -23.30 -2.22
N MET A 235 -5.02 -22.67 -1.91
CA MET A 235 -5.05 -21.30 -1.42
C MET A 235 -4.52 -21.14 0.01
N ASP A 236 -4.61 -22.18 0.84
CA ASP A 236 -4.09 -22.13 2.21
C ASP A 236 -2.55 -22.21 2.17
N ALA A 237 -2.00 -23.14 1.39
CA ALA A 237 -0.55 -23.23 1.17
C ALA A 237 0.02 -21.96 0.50
N LEU A 238 -0.71 -21.37 -0.44
CA LEU A 238 -0.31 -20.11 -1.08
C LEU A 238 -0.30 -18.93 -0.08
N LEU A 239 -1.31 -18.86 0.81
CA LEU A 239 -1.35 -17.83 1.85
C LEU A 239 -0.19 -18.00 2.84
N ASP A 240 0.10 -19.24 3.25
CA ASP A 240 1.24 -19.56 4.11
C ASP A 240 2.56 -19.13 3.47
N LEU A 241 2.75 -19.43 2.18
CA LEU A 241 3.93 -19.01 1.43
C LEU A 241 4.05 -17.48 1.36
N TYR A 242 2.95 -16.77 1.17
CA TYR A 242 2.95 -15.30 1.08
C TYR A 242 3.27 -14.65 2.43
N ILE A 243 2.69 -15.16 3.53
CA ILE A 243 3.03 -14.71 4.88
C ILE A 243 4.50 -15.00 5.19
N ALA A 244 5.01 -16.18 4.85
CA ALA A 244 6.42 -16.51 5.01
C ALA A 244 7.33 -15.57 4.21
N THR A 245 6.93 -15.22 2.98
CA THR A 245 7.65 -14.27 2.11
C THR A 245 7.75 -12.88 2.75
N HIS A 246 6.64 -12.35 3.27
CA HIS A 246 6.68 -11.08 4.01
C HIS A 246 7.55 -11.19 5.27
N ASN A 247 7.36 -12.24 6.06
CA ASN A 247 8.12 -12.44 7.29
C ASN A 247 9.63 -12.52 7.03
N ARG A 248 10.03 -13.12 5.90
CA ARG A 248 11.42 -13.16 5.44
C ARG A 248 11.97 -11.77 5.15
N ALA A 249 11.17 -10.90 4.51
CA ALA A 249 11.55 -9.51 4.22
C ALA A 249 11.68 -8.67 5.51
N LEU A 250 10.89 -8.99 6.54
CA LEU A 250 10.86 -8.26 7.81
C LEU A 250 11.84 -8.79 8.88
N HIS A 251 12.48 -9.93 8.64
CA HIS A 251 13.28 -10.63 9.64
C HIS A 251 14.46 -9.78 10.11
N GLY A 252 14.62 -9.61 11.43
CA GLY A 252 15.79 -8.93 12.02
C GLY A 252 15.84 -7.42 11.78
N LEU A 253 14.74 -6.79 11.33
CA LEU A 253 14.68 -5.34 11.19
C LEU A 253 14.78 -4.63 12.56
N PRO A 254 15.34 -3.41 12.61
CA PRO A 254 15.51 -2.66 13.86
C PRO A 254 14.18 -2.36 14.56
N SER A 255 14.17 -2.42 15.90
CA SER A 255 12.94 -2.26 16.70
C SER A 255 12.33 -0.85 16.70
N ASP A 256 13.11 0.17 16.29
CA ASP A 256 12.64 1.55 16.14
C ASP A 256 12.10 1.85 14.73
N LEU A 257 12.21 0.91 13.78
CA LEU A 257 11.55 1.00 12.49
C LEU A 257 10.06 0.65 12.64
N ARG A 258 9.18 1.58 12.27
CA ARG A 258 7.74 1.34 12.16
C ARG A 258 7.45 0.73 10.80
N ILE A 259 6.89 -0.48 10.80
CA ILE A 259 6.48 -1.15 9.57
C ILE A 259 5.04 -1.62 9.65
N GLY A 260 4.27 -1.27 8.62
CA GLY A 260 2.90 -1.69 8.44
C GLY A 260 2.64 -2.29 7.08
N ILE A 261 1.49 -2.95 6.94
CA ILE A 261 0.99 -3.48 5.67
C ILE A 261 -0.34 -2.82 5.33
N HIS A 262 -0.49 -2.36 4.10
CA HIS A 262 -1.74 -1.85 3.58
C HIS A 262 -2.39 -2.85 2.63
N MET A 263 -3.61 -3.25 2.96
CA MET A 263 -4.42 -4.16 2.15
C MET A 263 -5.54 -3.35 1.49
N CYS A 264 -5.25 -2.80 0.32
CA CYS A 264 -6.20 -2.03 -0.50
C CYS A 264 -7.02 -2.98 -1.39
N ARG A 265 -8.29 -2.66 -1.66
CA ARG A 265 -9.10 -3.30 -2.71
C ARG A 265 -9.06 -2.47 -3.98
N GLY A 266 -7.90 -1.87 -4.29
CA GLY A 266 -7.53 -1.14 -5.52
C GLY A 266 -8.38 0.09 -5.84
N ASN A 267 -7.80 1.28 -5.98
CA ASN A 267 -8.52 2.52 -6.32
C ASN A 267 -8.50 2.80 -7.85
N TYR A 268 -9.27 2.05 -8.65
CA TYR A 268 -9.25 2.19 -10.12
C TYR A 268 -10.15 3.34 -10.62
N PRO A 269 -9.88 3.87 -11.84
CA PRO A 269 -10.67 4.94 -12.44
C PRO A 269 -12.19 4.67 -12.40
N HIS A 270 -12.96 5.75 -12.27
CA HIS A 270 -14.43 5.70 -12.24
C HIS A 270 -15.02 4.89 -11.07
N GLY A 271 -14.28 4.72 -9.97
CA GLY A 271 -14.76 4.02 -8.77
C GLY A 271 -14.67 2.49 -8.88
N LEU A 272 -14.00 1.96 -9.90
CA LEU A 272 -13.70 0.54 -10.03
C LEU A 272 -12.81 0.05 -8.87
N PHE A 273 -12.88 -1.24 -8.57
CA PHE A 273 -12.22 -1.86 -7.42
C PHE A 273 -11.67 -3.24 -7.77
N ALA A 274 -10.71 -3.69 -6.97
CA ALA A 274 -10.11 -5.01 -7.05
C ALA A 274 -11.03 -6.06 -6.40
N ALA A 275 -10.99 -6.22 -5.08
CA ALA A 275 -11.63 -7.34 -4.40
C ALA A 275 -12.91 -6.97 -3.65
N SER A 276 -13.74 -7.97 -3.35
CA SER A 276 -14.88 -7.90 -2.42
C SER A 276 -14.71 -8.90 -1.27
N GLY A 277 -15.40 -8.66 -0.15
CA GLY A 277 -15.45 -9.60 0.98
C GLY A 277 -14.67 -9.11 2.21
N GLY A 278 -15.18 -9.47 3.39
CA GLY A 278 -14.55 -9.17 4.67
C GLY A 278 -13.29 -10.00 4.91
N TYR A 279 -12.43 -9.52 5.80
CA TYR A 279 -11.14 -10.16 6.11
C TYR A 279 -11.26 -11.48 6.90
N GLU A 280 -12.45 -11.92 7.30
CA GLU A 280 -12.68 -13.04 8.23
C GLU A 280 -11.89 -14.30 7.85
N LYS A 281 -11.84 -14.63 6.55
CA LYS A 281 -11.13 -15.83 6.04
C LYS A 281 -9.64 -15.84 6.36
N ILE A 282 -8.99 -14.67 6.38
CA ILE A 282 -7.53 -14.54 6.50
C ILE A 282 -7.09 -13.87 7.79
N ALA A 283 -7.98 -13.18 8.51
CA ALA A 283 -7.61 -12.29 9.60
C ALA A 283 -6.89 -12.99 10.75
N ALA A 284 -7.35 -14.17 11.17
CA ALA A 284 -6.70 -14.91 12.25
C ALA A 284 -5.24 -15.23 11.89
N LYS A 285 -5.02 -15.85 10.73
CA LYS A 285 -3.70 -16.21 10.23
C LYS A 285 -2.83 -14.98 10.00
N LEU A 286 -3.33 -13.98 9.27
CA LEU A 286 -2.57 -12.77 8.96
C LEU A 286 -2.17 -11.99 10.22
N PHE A 287 -3.11 -11.78 11.15
CA PHE A 287 -2.80 -11.03 12.37
C PHE A 287 -1.90 -11.80 13.33
N GLN A 288 -1.95 -13.14 13.36
CA GLN A 288 -1.17 -13.91 14.33
C GLN A 288 0.19 -14.34 13.80
N GLU A 289 0.29 -14.65 12.50
CA GLU A 289 1.48 -15.26 11.92
C GLU A 289 2.37 -14.26 11.15
N SER A 290 1.85 -13.12 10.70
CA SER A 290 2.70 -12.10 10.06
C SER A 290 3.51 -11.28 11.08
N ASN A 291 4.69 -10.81 10.69
CA ASN A 291 5.57 -9.99 11.54
C ASN A 291 5.25 -8.49 11.50
N TYR A 292 4.12 -8.10 10.93
CA TYR A 292 3.68 -6.70 10.91
C TYR A 292 3.14 -6.27 12.26
N SER A 293 3.53 -5.06 12.67
CA SER A 293 2.99 -4.39 13.86
C SER A 293 1.75 -3.53 13.58
N LEU A 294 1.51 -3.16 12.33
CA LEU A 294 0.48 -2.20 11.93
C LEU A 294 -0.22 -2.66 10.64
N PHE A 295 -1.55 -2.61 10.62
CA PHE A 295 -2.37 -2.98 9.46
C PHE A 295 -3.23 -1.80 9.03
N TYR A 296 -3.15 -1.41 7.75
CA TYR A 296 -4.01 -0.40 7.16
C TYR A 296 -5.13 -1.08 6.38
N LEU A 297 -6.34 -1.06 6.93
CA LEU A 297 -7.48 -1.87 6.48
C LEU A 297 -8.62 -1.00 5.96
N GLU A 298 -9.09 -1.25 4.75
CA GLU A 298 -10.27 -0.58 4.18
C GLU A 298 -11.60 -1.03 4.80
N TYR A 299 -12.47 -0.07 5.13
CA TYR A 299 -13.81 -0.28 5.69
C TYR A 299 -14.84 0.80 5.27
N ASP A 300 -14.60 1.54 4.18
CA ASP A 300 -15.47 2.67 3.79
C ASP A 300 -16.80 2.26 3.11
N THR A 301 -16.97 0.97 2.79
CA THR A 301 -18.15 0.42 2.11
C THR A 301 -18.53 -0.95 2.70
N ASP A 302 -19.82 -1.30 2.61
CA ASP A 302 -20.33 -2.62 3.07
C ASP A 302 -19.63 -3.80 2.38
N ARG A 303 -19.13 -3.60 1.15
CA ARG A 303 -18.37 -4.60 0.38
C ARG A 303 -17.06 -5.00 1.07
N ALA A 304 -16.45 -4.10 1.83
CA ALA A 304 -15.22 -4.38 2.56
C ALA A 304 -15.44 -5.28 3.78
N GLY A 305 -16.70 -5.60 4.10
CA GLY A 305 -17.09 -6.40 5.25
C GLY A 305 -17.26 -5.57 6.51
N ASP A 306 -17.29 -6.26 7.65
CA ASP A 306 -17.45 -5.65 8.96
C ASP A 306 -16.16 -5.75 9.81
N PHE A 307 -16.22 -5.21 11.03
CA PHE A 307 -15.10 -5.20 11.97
C PHE A 307 -14.91 -6.52 12.74
N THR A 308 -15.79 -7.52 12.58
CA THR A 308 -15.71 -8.82 13.30
C THR A 308 -14.32 -9.46 13.25
N PRO A 309 -13.58 -9.42 12.12
CA PRO A 309 -12.27 -10.05 12.04
C PRO A 309 -11.24 -9.46 13.02
N LEU A 310 -11.45 -8.23 13.51
CA LEU A 310 -10.57 -7.55 14.47
C LEU A 310 -10.52 -8.24 15.84
N LYS A 311 -11.47 -9.14 16.14
CA LYS A 311 -11.43 -9.97 17.36
C LYS A 311 -10.17 -10.84 17.44
N HIS A 312 -9.53 -11.11 16.31
CA HIS A 312 -8.32 -11.92 16.21
C HIS A 312 -7.02 -11.13 16.38
N LEU A 313 -7.09 -9.81 16.50
CA LEU A 313 -5.91 -8.93 16.57
C LEU A 313 -5.15 -9.18 17.89
N PRO A 314 -3.85 -9.56 17.85
CA PRO A 314 -3.01 -9.64 19.04
C PRO A 314 -2.90 -8.28 19.76
N ALA A 315 -2.74 -8.30 21.08
CA ALA A 315 -2.54 -7.09 21.88
C ALA A 315 -1.36 -6.25 21.36
N GLU A 316 -0.36 -6.98 20.87
CA GLU A 316 0.77 -6.73 19.97
C GLU A 316 0.72 -5.78 18.79
N LYS A 317 -0.49 -5.54 18.30
CA LYS A 317 -0.67 -5.07 16.93
C LYS A 317 -1.72 -3.99 16.87
N ALA A 318 -1.55 -3.10 15.92
CA ALA A 318 -2.45 -1.99 15.72
C ALA A 318 -3.08 -2.03 14.33
N VAL A 319 -4.25 -1.42 14.21
CA VAL A 319 -5.02 -1.28 12.98
C VAL A 319 -5.32 0.20 12.75
N VAL A 320 -5.02 0.66 11.55
CA VAL A 320 -5.48 1.93 11.02
C VAL A 320 -6.74 1.66 10.21
N LEU A 321 -7.87 2.18 10.68
CA LEU A 321 -9.17 2.00 10.07
C LEU A 321 -9.34 2.98 8.92
N GLY A 322 -9.41 2.45 7.69
CA GLY A 322 -9.65 3.19 6.48
C GLY A 322 -11.13 3.47 6.27
N LEU A 323 -11.63 4.56 6.84
CA LEU A 323 -13.08 4.85 6.95
C LEU A 323 -13.57 5.94 5.99
N VAL A 324 -12.67 6.80 5.51
CA VAL A 324 -13.02 7.93 4.64
C VAL A 324 -12.74 7.56 3.19
N THR A 325 -13.72 7.77 2.30
CA THR A 325 -13.57 7.36 0.91
C THR A 325 -12.63 8.28 0.14
N THR A 326 -11.77 7.71 -0.69
CA THR A 326 -10.95 8.42 -1.68
C THR A 326 -11.50 8.28 -3.10
N ARG A 327 -12.65 7.60 -3.27
CA ARG A 327 -13.22 7.22 -4.58
C ARG A 327 -14.38 8.08 -5.03
N ASP A 328 -15.12 8.64 -4.09
CA ASP A 328 -16.34 9.42 -4.36
C ASP A 328 -16.27 10.74 -3.58
N ALA A 329 -16.07 11.83 -4.30
CA ALA A 329 -16.00 13.15 -3.72
C ALA A 329 -17.36 13.69 -3.25
N ALA A 330 -18.47 13.15 -3.73
CA ALA A 330 -19.81 13.55 -3.30
C ALA A 330 -20.16 12.95 -1.93
N LYS A 331 -19.55 11.81 -1.57
CA LYS A 331 -19.74 11.20 -0.25
C LYS A 331 -19.15 12.11 0.83
N THR A 332 -20.05 12.59 1.67
CA THR A 332 -19.72 13.38 2.87
C THR A 332 -19.77 12.46 4.08
N GLU A 333 -18.63 12.23 4.70
CA GLU A 333 -18.55 11.51 5.97
C GLU A 333 -18.68 12.48 7.15
N HIS A 334 -19.42 12.07 8.18
CA HIS A 334 -19.63 12.88 9.38
C HIS A 334 -18.81 12.36 10.56
N VAL A 335 -18.20 13.27 11.31
CA VAL A 335 -17.35 12.92 12.47
C VAL A 335 -18.11 12.08 13.53
N SER A 336 -19.41 12.30 13.71
CA SER A 336 -20.25 11.49 14.61
C SER A 336 -20.26 10.02 14.21
N ASP A 337 -20.52 9.77 12.93
CA ASP A 337 -20.75 8.42 12.41
C ASP A 337 -19.43 7.65 12.39
N LEU A 338 -18.34 8.33 12.00
CA LEU A 338 -16.99 7.79 12.04
C LEU A 338 -16.56 7.48 13.49
N LYS A 339 -16.88 8.36 14.45
CA LYS A 339 -16.60 8.11 15.86
C LYS A 339 -17.28 6.83 16.33
N ASP A 340 -18.56 6.65 16.02
CA ASP A 340 -19.31 5.45 16.41
C ASP A 340 -18.73 4.19 15.74
N GLN A 341 -18.28 4.29 14.48
CA GLN A 341 -17.58 3.19 13.80
C GLN A 341 -16.28 2.79 14.52
N VAL A 342 -15.44 3.77 14.90
CA VAL A 342 -14.18 3.49 15.60
C VAL A 342 -14.44 2.88 16.97
N LEU A 343 -15.45 3.36 17.71
CA LEU A 343 -15.81 2.79 19.02
C LEU A 343 -16.33 1.34 18.89
N ARG A 344 -17.11 1.02 17.85
CA ARG A 344 -17.50 -0.37 17.56
C ARG A 344 -16.31 -1.28 17.27
N ALA A 345 -15.34 -0.80 16.49
CA ALA A 345 -14.11 -1.56 16.24
C ALA A 345 -13.33 -1.77 17.55
N ALA A 346 -13.27 -0.75 18.42
CA ALA A 346 -12.64 -0.84 19.73
C ALA A 346 -13.33 -1.88 20.63
N ASP A 347 -14.66 -1.95 20.64
CA ASP A 347 -15.41 -2.97 21.39
C ASP A 347 -15.07 -4.40 20.96
N ILE A 348 -14.94 -4.62 19.65
CA ILE A 348 -14.61 -5.94 19.09
C ILE A 348 -13.19 -6.36 19.47
N ILE A 349 -12.22 -5.45 19.35
CA ILE A 349 -10.83 -5.69 19.78
C ILE A 349 -10.79 -5.93 21.30
N ALA A 350 -11.49 -5.11 22.08
CA ALA A 350 -11.59 -5.21 23.53
C ALA A 350 -12.12 -6.58 23.96
N ALA A 351 -13.20 -7.05 23.32
CA ALA A 351 -13.76 -8.38 23.57
C ALA A 351 -12.78 -9.51 23.20
N GLY A 352 -12.10 -9.41 22.06
CA GLY A 352 -11.12 -10.40 21.61
C GLY A 352 -9.87 -10.48 22.51
N GLN A 353 -9.46 -9.36 23.10
CA GLN A 353 -8.26 -9.26 23.94
C GLN A 353 -8.53 -9.29 25.45
N GLY A 354 -9.82 -9.29 25.86
CA GLY A 354 -10.20 -9.28 27.28
C GLY A 354 -9.83 -7.98 28.01
N LYS A 355 -9.91 -6.83 27.32
CA LYS A 355 -9.60 -5.50 27.87
C LYS A 355 -10.75 -4.52 27.69
N THR A 356 -10.61 -3.29 28.19
CA THR A 356 -11.66 -2.27 28.03
C THR A 356 -11.68 -1.66 26.62
N GLN A 357 -12.83 -1.13 26.19
CA GLN A 357 -12.95 -0.37 24.94
C GLN A 357 -11.92 0.77 24.89
N ARG A 358 -11.67 1.44 26.02
CA ARG A 358 -10.73 2.56 26.09
C ARG A 358 -9.28 2.12 25.87
N GLU A 359 -8.85 1.02 26.48
CA GLU A 359 -7.53 0.45 26.25
C GLU A 359 -7.36 0.01 24.79
N ALA A 360 -8.37 -0.65 24.20
CA ALA A 360 -8.32 -1.04 22.78
C ALA A 360 -8.25 0.16 21.84
N LEU A 361 -9.02 1.22 22.14
CA LEU A 361 -8.99 2.47 21.40
C LEU A 361 -7.61 3.13 21.47
N ASP A 362 -6.99 3.18 22.65
CA ASP A 362 -5.72 3.86 22.86
C ASP A 362 -4.52 3.02 22.38
N GLU A 363 -4.56 1.71 22.46
CA GLU A 363 -3.40 0.86 22.15
C GLU A 363 -3.39 0.36 20.71
N ASN A 364 -4.56 0.10 20.11
CA ASN A 364 -4.64 -0.64 18.85
C ASN A 364 -5.20 0.17 17.68
N LEU A 365 -5.80 1.35 17.89
CA LEU A 365 -6.56 2.01 16.83
C LEU A 365 -6.03 3.38 16.41
N ALA A 366 -6.09 3.60 15.11
CA ALA A 366 -5.96 4.87 14.41
C ALA A 366 -6.95 4.91 13.23
N VAL A 367 -7.03 6.05 12.55
CA VAL A 367 -7.93 6.26 11.40
C VAL A 367 -7.17 6.81 10.20
N SER A 368 -7.62 6.45 9.00
CA SER A 368 -7.11 6.97 7.73
C SER A 368 -8.22 7.04 6.68
N PRO A 369 -7.95 7.57 5.48
CA PRO A 369 -8.76 7.25 4.31
C PRO A 369 -8.64 5.74 4.00
N GLN A 370 -9.57 5.20 3.19
CA GLN A 370 -9.55 3.78 2.84
C GLN A 370 -8.26 3.35 2.13
N CYS A 371 -7.83 4.12 1.15
CA CYS A 371 -6.66 3.85 0.29
C CYS A 371 -6.03 5.22 -0.03
N GLY A 372 -4.97 5.26 -0.83
CA GLY A 372 -4.41 6.53 -1.32
C GLY A 372 -5.38 7.32 -2.22
N PHE A 373 -5.11 8.61 -2.41
CA PHE A 373 -5.95 9.48 -3.25
C PHE A 373 -5.64 9.36 -4.75
N ALA A 374 -4.53 8.71 -5.12
CA ALA A 374 -4.21 8.41 -6.52
C ALA A 374 -3.53 7.04 -6.67
N SER A 375 -4.14 6.08 -7.39
CA SER A 375 -3.53 4.75 -7.62
C SER A 375 -2.56 4.73 -8.82
N GLY A 376 -2.52 5.81 -9.59
CA GLY A 376 -1.67 6.01 -10.75
C GLY A 376 -1.65 7.47 -11.17
N ALA A 377 -0.80 7.84 -12.13
CA ALA A 377 -0.57 9.23 -12.54
C ALA A 377 -1.85 10.06 -12.78
N GLU A 378 -2.87 9.46 -13.40
CA GLU A 378 -4.16 10.09 -13.72
C GLU A 378 -5.36 9.41 -13.06
N ASN A 379 -5.11 8.41 -12.21
CA ASN A 379 -6.17 7.59 -11.61
C ASN A 379 -6.58 8.16 -10.26
N THR A 380 -7.60 9.02 -10.27
CA THR A 380 -8.22 9.58 -9.06
C THR A 380 -9.68 9.11 -8.91
N GLY A 381 -10.21 9.28 -7.70
CA GLY A 381 -11.64 9.03 -7.44
C GLY A 381 -12.55 9.95 -8.25
N VAL A 382 -13.79 9.51 -8.45
CA VAL A 382 -14.85 10.27 -9.14
C VAL A 382 -15.04 11.63 -8.47
N GLY A 383 -14.73 12.69 -9.21
CA GLY A 383 -14.86 14.07 -8.76
C GLY A 383 -13.87 14.49 -7.66
N MET A 384 -12.88 13.65 -7.31
CA MET A 384 -11.94 13.94 -6.25
C MET A 384 -10.93 15.00 -6.70
N THR A 385 -10.92 16.14 -6.00
CA THR A 385 -10.00 17.26 -6.25
C THR A 385 -8.93 17.36 -5.16
N ILE A 386 -7.88 18.14 -5.40
CA ILE A 386 -6.82 18.40 -4.41
C ILE A 386 -7.41 19.04 -3.15
N GLU A 387 -8.37 19.96 -3.31
CA GLU A 387 -9.06 20.60 -2.19
C GLU A 387 -9.86 19.58 -1.38
N ARG A 388 -10.64 18.72 -2.05
CA ARG A 388 -11.40 17.65 -1.37
C ARG A 388 -10.52 16.64 -0.66
N GLN A 389 -9.35 16.32 -1.22
CA GLN A 389 -8.35 15.50 -0.53
C GLN A 389 -7.95 16.11 0.81
N TRP A 390 -7.57 17.39 0.84
CA TRP A 390 -7.14 18.05 2.07
C TRP A 390 -8.27 18.18 3.09
N GLU A 391 -9.50 18.45 2.64
CA GLU A 391 -10.68 18.45 3.51
C GLU A 391 -10.92 17.09 4.17
N LYS A 392 -10.76 15.99 3.42
CA LYS A 392 -10.90 14.62 3.96
C LYS A 392 -9.79 14.27 4.95
N LEU A 393 -8.57 14.73 4.74
CA LEU A 393 -7.49 14.60 5.74
C LEU A 393 -7.76 15.46 6.99
N GLN A 394 -8.31 16.65 6.82
CA GLN A 394 -8.73 17.50 7.94
C GLN A 394 -9.84 16.85 8.78
N LEU A 395 -10.81 16.21 8.14
CA LEU A 395 -11.88 15.45 8.80
C LEU A 395 -11.32 14.35 9.71
N LEU A 396 -10.30 13.62 9.26
CA LEU A 396 -9.66 12.57 10.04
C LEU A 396 -8.90 13.13 11.25
N GLN A 397 -8.22 14.26 11.10
CA GLN A 397 -7.62 14.95 12.24
C GLN A 397 -8.68 15.41 13.25
N ASP A 398 -9.81 15.95 12.80
CA ASP A 398 -10.92 16.36 13.67
C ASP A 398 -11.48 15.16 14.45
N LEU A 399 -11.68 14.04 13.76
CA LEU A 399 -12.08 12.78 14.39
C LEU A 399 -11.06 12.32 15.44
N ALA A 400 -9.77 12.32 15.08
CA ALA A 400 -8.71 11.90 15.98
C ALA A 400 -8.64 12.78 17.23
N ARG A 401 -8.80 14.11 17.10
CA ARG A 401 -8.86 15.04 18.24
C ARG A 401 -10.00 14.70 19.21
N LYS A 402 -11.13 14.22 18.71
CA LYS A 402 -12.29 13.86 19.55
C LYS A 402 -12.13 12.50 20.26
N LEU A 403 -11.44 11.55 19.64
CA LEU A 403 -11.25 10.20 20.18
C LEU A 403 -10.04 10.11 21.12
N TRP A 404 -8.95 10.81 20.78
CA TRP A 404 -7.67 10.79 21.50
C TRP A 404 -7.23 12.21 21.93
N PRO A 405 -7.97 12.89 22.81
CA PRO A 405 -7.66 14.26 23.22
C PRO A 405 -6.28 14.40 23.88
N ALA A 406 -5.77 13.34 24.52
CA ALA A 406 -4.46 13.32 25.16
C ALA A 406 -3.27 13.23 24.18
N ASP A 407 -3.52 12.93 22.90
CA ASP A 407 -2.50 12.82 21.85
C ASP A 407 -2.44 14.08 20.96
N VAL A 408 -3.36 15.02 21.17
CA VAL A 408 -3.40 16.31 20.47
C VAL A 408 -2.19 17.16 20.88
N GLY A 409 -1.28 17.41 19.94
CA GLY A 409 -0.08 18.24 20.14
C GLY A 409 1.23 17.48 20.34
N LYS A 410 1.21 16.13 20.44
CA LYS A 410 2.45 15.33 20.51
C LYS A 410 3.17 15.22 19.15
N GLY A 411 2.44 15.31 18.04
CA GLY A 411 3.03 15.30 16.67
C GLY A 411 3.80 16.57 16.28
N ALA A 412 3.90 17.58 17.14
CA ALA A 412 4.67 18.80 16.90
C ALA A 412 5.96 18.90 17.74
N ARG A 413 6.21 17.93 18.63
CA ARG A 413 7.38 17.91 19.52
C ARG A 413 7.85 16.49 19.80
N ALA A 414 8.75 15.99 18.98
CA ALA A 414 9.79 15.04 19.35
C ALA A 414 11.05 15.37 18.55
#